data_AF-A0A0J9GYL1-F1
#
_entry.id   AF-A0A0J9GYL1-F1
#
_cell.length_a   1.000
_cell.length_b   1.000
_cell.length_c   1.000
_cell.angle_alpha   90.00
_cell.angle_beta   90.00
_cell.angle_gamma   90.00
#
_symmetry.space_group_name_H-M   'P 1'
#
loop_
_entity.id
_entity.type
_entity.pdbx_description
1 polymer ?
#
loop_
_entity_poly.entity_id
_entity_poly.type
_entity_poly.pdbx_seq_one_letter_code
_entity_poly.pdbx_strand_id
1 'polypeptide(L)'
;MAMQAREKDFLLRAIAAGRADVSLYCRLAELADQSGDLDAARTYLARAKAQPQDNDSKQQLALLEVRLLRLSRRSARADELETELHLAEARAAQRRSDRPATRAALNKALARAGTPYSVELCLFEATVLESEGDLEAAEKALRAGGKAHPKVYWFPIRLARLTHERGAKRAARQFFDKAHKLAVDP
;
A
#
# COMPACT_ATOMS: atom_id res chain seq x y z
N MET A 1 -1.22 4.68 29.78
CA MET A 1 -0.25 5.47 28.99
C MET A 1 1.10 5.62 29.70
N ALA A 2 1.23 6.30 30.85
CA ALA A 2 2.53 6.54 31.50
C ALA A 2 3.28 5.27 31.97
N MET A 3 2.56 4.20 32.34
CA MET A 3 3.17 2.94 32.80
C MET A 3 3.74 2.10 31.63
N GLN A 4 3.03 2.00 30.51
CA GLN A 4 3.49 1.26 29.31
C GLN A 4 4.72 1.89 28.66
N ALA A 5 4.81 3.24 28.67
CA ALA A 5 5.99 3.94 28.17
C ALA A 5 7.23 3.63 29.02
N ARG A 6 7.08 3.63 30.36
CA ARG A 6 8.17 3.26 31.29
C ARG A 6 8.57 1.80 31.14
N GLU A 7 7.61 0.90 30.93
CA GLU A 7 7.87 -0.51 30.68
C GLU A 7 8.64 -0.71 29.37
N LYS A 8 8.20 -0.08 28.27
CA LYS A 8 8.91 -0.09 26.99
C LYS A 8 10.36 0.39 27.14
N ASP A 9 10.57 1.51 27.80
CA ASP A 9 11.92 2.08 28.02
C ASP A 9 12.80 1.14 28.85
N PHE A 10 12.25 0.50 29.87
CA PHE A 10 12.95 -0.49 30.68
C PHE A 10 13.39 -1.70 29.85
N LEU A 11 12.47 -2.26 29.05
CA LEU A 11 12.76 -3.41 28.17
C LEU A 11 13.83 -3.07 27.14
N LEU A 12 13.77 -1.88 26.53
CA LEU A 12 14.78 -1.41 25.58
C LEU A 12 16.16 -1.25 26.23
N ARG A 13 16.23 -0.74 27.46
CA ARG A 13 17.50 -0.66 28.22
C ARG A 13 18.04 -2.04 28.58
N ALA A 14 17.18 -2.99 28.94
CA ALA A 14 17.60 -4.36 29.23
C ALA A 14 18.23 -5.04 28.00
N ILE A 15 17.62 -4.83 26.83
CA ILE A 15 18.18 -5.30 25.54
C ILE A 15 19.51 -4.61 25.24
N ALA A 16 19.60 -3.30 25.42
CA ALA A 16 20.85 -2.55 25.22
C ALA A 16 21.98 -2.99 26.17
N ALA A 17 21.64 -3.49 27.35
CA ALA A 17 22.56 -4.09 28.31
C ALA A 17 22.92 -5.57 28.01
N GLY A 18 22.52 -6.10 26.85
CA GLY A 18 22.87 -7.44 26.40
C GLY A 18 21.96 -8.56 26.90
N ARG A 19 20.84 -8.24 27.56
CA ARG A 19 19.88 -9.24 28.08
C ARG A 19 18.80 -9.61 27.06
N ALA A 20 19.10 -9.55 25.76
CA ALA A 20 18.11 -9.80 24.72
C ALA A 20 17.66 -11.27 24.73
N ASP A 21 16.36 -11.51 24.93
CA ASP A 21 15.75 -12.84 24.87
C ASP A 21 14.39 -12.80 24.15
N VAL A 22 13.81 -13.98 23.88
CA VAL A 22 12.51 -14.10 23.20
C VAL A 22 11.41 -13.37 23.97
N SER A 23 11.35 -13.53 25.29
CA SER A 23 10.28 -12.99 26.13
C SER A 23 10.25 -11.46 26.13
N LEU A 24 11.40 -10.80 26.18
CA LEU A 24 11.51 -9.33 26.11
C LEU A 24 11.03 -8.81 24.75
N TYR A 25 11.39 -9.48 23.65
CA TYR A 25 10.92 -9.07 22.33
C TYR A 25 9.43 -9.37 22.13
N CYS A 26 8.91 -10.49 22.64
CA CYS A 26 7.48 -10.77 22.66
C CYS A 26 6.72 -9.68 23.42
N ARG A 27 7.23 -9.25 24.59
CA ARG A 27 6.61 -8.20 25.39
C ARG A 27 6.63 -6.84 24.70
N LEU A 28 7.74 -6.48 24.05
CA LEU A 28 7.81 -5.26 23.24
C LEU A 28 6.84 -5.28 22.06
N ALA A 29 6.66 -6.44 21.42
CA ALA A 29 5.68 -6.61 20.36
C ALA A 29 4.23 -6.45 20.88
N GLU A 30 3.92 -6.96 22.07
CA GLU A 30 2.61 -6.76 22.72
C GLU A 30 2.35 -5.30 23.08
N LEU A 31 3.36 -4.59 23.60
CA LEU A 31 3.23 -3.16 23.93
C LEU A 31 3.04 -2.32 22.67
N ALA A 32 3.76 -2.65 21.59
CA ALA A 32 3.58 -2.03 20.29
C ALA A 32 2.16 -2.29 19.74
N ASP A 33 1.68 -3.53 19.82
CA ASP A 33 0.32 -3.91 19.45
C ASP A 33 -0.75 -3.12 20.22
N GLN A 34 -0.61 -3.03 21.55
CA GLN A 34 -1.52 -2.26 22.41
C GLN A 34 -1.55 -0.77 22.08
N SER A 35 -0.46 -0.23 21.54
CA SER A 35 -0.37 1.16 21.09
C SER A 35 -0.85 1.37 19.65
N GLY A 36 -1.22 0.30 18.93
CA GLY A 36 -1.62 0.34 17.52
C GLY A 36 -0.45 0.42 16.53
N ASP A 37 0.80 0.37 17.01
CA ASP A 37 2.01 0.38 16.19
C ASP A 37 2.32 -1.04 15.68
N LEU A 38 1.58 -1.46 14.65
CA LEU A 38 1.70 -2.79 14.06
C LEU A 38 3.08 -3.02 13.41
N ASP A 39 3.75 -1.97 12.93
CA ASP A 39 5.08 -2.08 12.30
C ASP A 39 6.17 -2.33 13.34
N ALA A 40 6.14 -1.62 14.47
CA ALA A 40 7.01 -1.94 15.59
C ALA A 40 6.71 -3.34 16.14
N ALA A 41 5.43 -3.74 16.23
CA ALA A 41 5.05 -5.07 16.71
C ALA A 41 5.62 -6.19 15.81
N ARG A 42 5.55 -6.03 14.49
CA ARG A 42 6.17 -6.96 13.52
C ARG A 42 7.69 -6.99 13.64
N THR A 43 8.31 -5.83 13.82
CA THR A 43 9.77 -5.72 13.99
C THR A 43 10.24 -6.49 15.22
N TYR A 44 9.57 -6.30 16.36
CA TYR A 44 9.91 -7.00 17.58
C TYR A 44 9.63 -8.50 17.47
N LEU A 45 8.53 -8.92 16.83
CA LEU A 45 8.26 -10.33 16.56
C LEU A 45 9.37 -10.96 15.70
N ALA A 46 9.84 -10.28 14.66
CA ALA A 46 10.95 -10.78 13.83
C ALA A 46 12.24 -10.94 14.64
N ARG A 47 12.53 -9.99 15.55
CA ARG A 47 13.68 -10.10 16.48
C ARG A 47 13.52 -11.23 17.49
N ALA A 48 12.31 -11.46 17.98
CA ALA A 48 11.99 -12.56 18.89
C ALA A 48 12.25 -13.92 18.22
N LYS A 49 11.86 -14.09 16.94
CA LYS A 49 12.12 -15.31 16.17
C LYS A 49 13.61 -15.61 15.98
N ALA A 50 14.45 -14.57 15.94
CA ALA A 50 15.89 -14.69 15.75
C ALA A 50 16.64 -15.13 17.02
N GLN A 51 15.99 -15.14 18.19
CA GLN A 51 16.59 -15.61 19.44
C GLN A 51 16.45 -17.13 19.61
N PRO A 52 17.31 -17.78 20.42
CA PRO A 52 17.12 -19.17 20.83
C PRO A 52 15.78 -19.36 21.55
N GLN A 53 15.05 -20.42 21.21
CA GLN A 53 13.68 -20.64 21.68
C GLN A 53 13.56 -21.95 22.47
N ASP A 54 13.06 -21.87 23.69
CA ASP A 54 12.53 -23.03 24.42
C ASP A 54 11.07 -23.32 24.01
N ASN A 55 10.47 -24.38 24.57
CA ASN A 55 9.11 -24.79 24.20
C ASN A 55 8.06 -23.73 24.60
N ASP A 56 8.24 -23.06 25.74
CA ASP A 56 7.32 -22.04 26.24
C ASP A 56 7.38 -20.77 25.36
N SER A 57 8.59 -20.37 24.99
CA SER A 57 8.86 -19.26 24.07
C SER A 57 8.28 -19.50 22.69
N LYS A 58 8.32 -20.75 22.18
CA LYS A 58 7.66 -21.12 20.91
C LYS A 58 6.15 -20.94 20.97
N GLN A 59 5.52 -21.35 22.08
CA GLN A 59 4.08 -21.19 22.25
C GLN A 59 3.68 -19.71 22.34
N GLN A 60 4.45 -18.89 23.07
CA GLN A 60 4.23 -17.45 23.15
C GLN A 60 4.37 -16.78 21.77
N LEU A 61 5.43 -17.12 21.03
CA LEU A 61 5.64 -16.64 19.66
C LEU A 61 4.47 -16.99 18.74
N ALA A 62 4.01 -18.26 18.76
CA ALA A 62 2.92 -18.70 17.90
C ALA A 62 1.60 -17.96 18.17
N LEU A 63 1.26 -17.72 19.44
CA LEU A 63 0.06 -16.95 19.80
C LEU A 63 0.15 -15.50 19.34
N LEU A 64 1.31 -14.87 19.52
CA LEU A 64 1.57 -13.51 19.10
C LEU A 64 1.53 -13.37 17.58
N GLU A 65 2.07 -14.34 16.83
CA GLU A 65 1.99 -14.41 15.38
C GLU A 65 0.55 -14.44 14.87
N VAL A 66 -0.27 -15.34 15.41
CA VAL A 66 -1.67 -15.47 15.01
C VAL A 66 -2.44 -14.18 15.28
N ARG A 67 -2.17 -13.53 16.42
CA ARG A 67 -2.77 -12.25 16.79
C ARG A 67 -2.37 -11.13 15.83
N LEU A 68 -1.07 -10.94 15.60
CA LEU A 68 -0.56 -9.90 14.69
C LEU A 68 -1.02 -10.12 13.24
N LEU A 69 -1.15 -11.36 12.79
CA LEU A 69 -1.71 -11.68 11.48
C LEU A 69 -3.18 -11.25 11.37
N ARG A 70 -4.00 -11.54 12.39
CA ARG A 70 -5.42 -11.13 12.41
C ARG A 70 -5.58 -9.61 12.39
N LEU A 71 -4.77 -8.91 13.18
CA LEU A 71 -4.82 -7.44 13.24
C LEU A 71 -4.28 -6.80 11.96
N SER A 72 -3.22 -7.36 11.37
CA SER A 72 -2.72 -6.96 10.06
C SER A 72 -3.80 -7.06 8.97
N ARG A 73 -4.56 -8.16 8.95
CA ARG A 73 -5.68 -8.33 8.01
C ARG A 73 -6.80 -7.31 8.24
N ARG A 74 -7.13 -7.01 9.50
CA ARG A 74 -8.13 -5.99 9.85
C ARG A 74 -7.68 -4.59 9.42
N SER A 75 -6.43 -4.22 9.68
CA SER A 75 -5.85 -2.96 9.25
C SER A 75 -5.88 -2.84 7.73
N ALA A 76 -5.40 -3.85 7.01
CA ALA A 76 -5.41 -3.84 5.55
C ALA A 76 -6.82 -3.68 4.98
N ARG A 77 -7.83 -4.32 5.60
CA ARG A 77 -9.22 -4.15 5.20
C ARG A 77 -9.77 -2.75 5.50
N ALA A 78 -9.35 -2.13 6.60
CA ALA A 78 -9.71 -0.74 6.90
C ALA A 78 -9.08 0.22 5.88
N ASP A 79 -7.79 0.05 5.57
CA ASP A 79 -7.08 0.86 4.56
C ASP A 79 -7.71 0.71 3.17
N GLU A 80 -8.13 -0.51 2.80
CA GLU A 80 -8.86 -0.79 1.56
C GLU A 80 -10.21 -0.04 1.50
N LEU A 81 -11.01 -0.11 2.57
CA LEU A 81 -12.29 0.61 2.66
C LEU A 81 -12.12 2.14 2.64
N GLU A 82 -11.11 2.67 3.33
CA GLU A 82 -10.77 4.09 3.27
C GLU A 82 -10.34 4.51 1.86
N THR A 83 -9.55 3.66 1.17
CA THR A 83 -9.15 3.89 -0.22
C THR A 83 -10.38 3.94 -1.15
N GLU A 84 -11.31 2.99 -1.01
CA GLU A 84 -12.56 2.94 -1.78
C GLU A 84 -13.43 4.17 -1.52
N LEU A 85 -13.57 4.59 -0.26
CA LEU A 85 -14.32 5.77 0.13
C LEU A 85 -13.74 7.05 -0.51
N HIS A 86 -12.44 7.28 -0.35
CA HIS A 86 -11.78 8.45 -0.92
C HIS A 86 -11.80 8.45 -2.45
N LEU A 87 -11.73 7.28 -3.09
CA LEU A 87 -11.90 7.16 -4.54
C LEU A 87 -13.33 7.51 -4.97
N ALA A 88 -14.35 7.09 -4.22
CA ALA A 88 -15.73 7.47 -4.47
C ALA A 88 -15.97 8.98 -4.29
N GLU A 89 -15.38 9.58 -3.24
CA GLU A 89 -15.38 11.03 -3.03
C GLU A 89 -14.74 11.78 -4.21
N ALA A 90 -13.57 11.31 -4.68
CA ALA A 90 -12.87 11.90 -5.81
C ALA A 90 -13.73 11.85 -7.09
N ARG A 91 -14.42 10.73 -7.35
CA ARG A 91 -15.35 10.61 -8.48
C ARG A 91 -16.56 11.52 -8.35
N ALA A 92 -17.12 11.65 -7.15
CA ALA A 92 -18.24 12.56 -6.90
C ALA A 92 -17.83 14.02 -7.15
N ALA A 93 -16.65 14.43 -6.69
CA ALA A 93 -16.08 15.74 -6.98
C ALA A 93 -15.82 15.95 -8.48
N GLN A 94 -15.28 14.94 -9.17
CA GLN A 94 -15.01 15.01 -10.60
C GLN A 94 -16.29 15.19 -11.42
N ARG A 95 -17.39 14.50 -11.07
CA ARG A 95 -18.70 14.69 -11.71
C ARG A 95 -19.26 16.09 -11.54
N ARG A 96 -18.91 16.77 -10.43
CA ARG A 96 -19.24 18.18 -10.19
C ARG A 96 -18.24 19.15 -10.84
N SER A 97 -17.24 18.64 -11.57
CA SER A 97 -16.13 19.41 -12.14
C SER A 97 -15.32 20.20 -11.10
N ASP A 98 -15.34 19.76 -9.83
CA ASP A 98 -14.56 20.34 -8.74
C ASP A 98 -13.15 19.74 -8.73
N ARG A 99 -12.23 20.37 -9.48
CA ARG A 99 -10.84 19.88 -9.64
C ARG A 99 -10.08 19.85 -8.31
N PRO A 100 -10.09 20.90 -7.47
CA PRO A 100 -9.40 20.87 -6.17
C PRO A 100 -9.89 19.73 -5.27
N ALA A 101 -11.20 19.53 -5.15
CA ALA A 101 -11.74 18.45 -4.32
C ALA A 101 -11.41 17.06 -4.89
N THR A 102 -11.43 16.92 -6.23
CA THR A 102 -11.03 15.67 -6.91
C THR A 102 -9.59 15.31 -6.56
N ARG A 103 -8.66 16.27 -6.68
CA ARG A 103 -7.24 16.04 -6.39
C ARG A 103 -6.99 15.74 -4.92
N ALA A 104 -7.65 16.47 -4.02
CA ALA A 104 -7.52 16.25 -2.59
C ALA A 104 -7.99 14.85 -2.16
N ALA A 105 -9.15 14.41 -2.65
CA ALA A 105 -9.68 13.08 -2.36
C ALA A 105 -8.84 11.97 -2.99
N LEU A 106 -8.36 12.15 -4.24
CA LEU A 106 -7.45 11.21 -4.88
C LEU A 106 -6.15 11.03 -4.08
N ASN A 107 -5.54 12.11 -3.60
CA ASN A 107 -4.33 12.03 -2.78
C ASN A 107 -4.56 11.24 -1.48
N LYS A 108 -5.74 11.37 -0.86
CA LYS A 108 -6.10 10.56 0.31
C LYS A 108 -6.24 9.07 -0.03
N ALA A 109 -6.86 8.75 -1.17
CA ALA A 109 -6.96 7.37 -1.64
C ALA A 109 -5.57 6.77 -1.91
N LEU A 110 -4.68 7.49 -2.60
CA LEU A 110 -3.31 7.05 -2.88
C LEU A 110 -2.49 6.86 -1.60
N ALA A 111 -2.70 7.70 -0.58
CA ALA A 111 -2.00 7.58 0.71
C ALA A 111 -2.40 6.34 1.52
N ARG A 112 -3.61 5.81 1.30
CA ARG A 112 -4.12 4.60 1.96
C ARG A 112 -3.95 3.33 1.14
N ALA A 113 -3.82 3.47 -0.17
CA ALA A 113 -3.70 2.33 -1.06
C ALA A 113 -2.42 1.53 -0.79
N GLY A 114 -2.57 0.22 -0.59
CA GLY A 114 -1.45 -0.70 -0.63
C GLY A 114 -0.77 -0.69 -2.00
N THR A 115 0.55 -0.92 -2.03
CA THR A 115 1.29 -1.06 -3.29
C THR A 115 1.42 -2.54 -3.70
N PRO A 116 1.20 -2.89 -4.98
CA PRO A 116 0.78 -2.00 -6.07
C PRO A 116 -0.70 -1.56 -5.95
N TYR A 117 -1.00 -0.35 -6.42
CA TYR A 117 -2.37 0.19 -6.43
C TYR A 117 -3.31 -0.65 -7.29
N SER A 118 -4.61 -0.61 -7.01
CA SER A 118 -5.62 -1.27 -7.84
C SER A 118 -5.62 -0.69 -9.27
N VAL A 119 -6.04 -1.51 -10.24
CA VAL A 119 -6.19 -1.09 -11.65
C VAL A 119 -7.04 0.18 -11.76
N GLU A 120 -8.14 0.20 -11.02
CA GLU A 120 -9.10 1.30 -11.00
C GLU A 120 -8.47 2.61 -10.50
N LEU A 121 -7.70 2.54 -9.40
CA LEU A 121 -7.03 3.71 -8.84
C LEU A 121 -5.96 4.26 -9.80
N CYS A 122 -5.15 3.38 -10.42
CA CYS A 122 -4.15 3.79 -11.42
C CYS A 122 -4.79 4.50 -12.63
N LEU A 123 -5.88 3.94 -13.17
CA LEU A 123 -6.57 4.52 -14.33
C LEU A 123 -7.28 5.84 -13.99
N PHE A 124 -7.80 5.94 -12.76
CA PHE A 124 -8.42 7.16 -12.27
C PHE A 124 -7.39 8.27 -12.04
N GLU A 125 -6.25 7.96 -11.41
CA GLU A 125 -5.12 8.89 -11.25
C GLU A 125 -4.67 9.45 -12.60
N ALA A 126 -4.44 8.59 -13.60
CA ALA A 126 -4.07 9.01 -14.94
C ALA A 126 -5.12 9.93 -15.59
N THR A 127 -6.42 9.66 -15.35
CA THR A 127 -7.50 10.51 -15.87
C THR A 127 -7.52 11.89 -15.25
N VAL A 128 -7.28 11.99 -13.94
CA VAL A 128 -7.19 13.29 -13.26
C VAL A 128 -5.98 14.08 -13.78
N LEU A 129 -4.81 13.44 -13.88
CA LEU A 129 -3.60 14.06 -14.41
C LEU A 129 -3.76 14.56 -15.86
N GLU A 130 -4.38 13.76 -16.73
CA GLU A 130 -4.71 14.18 -18.10
C GLU A 130 -5.63 15.42 -18.10
N SER A 131 -6.64 15.45 -17.23
CA SER A 131 -7.56 16.60 -17.13
C SER A 131 -6.91 17.88 -16.57
N GLU A 132 -5.83 17.73 -15.81
CA GLU A 132 -4.99 18.81 -15.29
C GLU A 132 -3.95 19.28 -16.31
N GLY A 133 -3.77 18.54 -17.41
CA GLY A 133 -2.77 18.81 -18.44
C GLY A 133 -1.39 18.23 -18.16
N ASP A 134 -1.21 17.51 -17.04
CA ASP A 134 0.06 16.86 -16.68
C ASP A 134 0.17 15.49 -17.37
N LEU A 135 0.38 15.54 -18.69
CA LEU A 135 0.47 14.36 -19.52
C LEU A 135 1.69 13.48 -19.18
N GLU A 136 2.77 14.07 -18.67
CA GLU A 136 3.98 13.32 -18.29
C GLU A 136 3.74 12.48 -17.03
N ALA A 137 3.14 13.08 -16.01
CA ALA A 137 2.75 12.33 -14.81
C ALA A 137 1.69 11.28 -15.15
N ALA A 138 0.73 11.59 -16.03
CA ALA A 138 -0.26 10.61 -16.48
C ALA A 138 0.39 9.40 -17.17
N GLU A 139 1.35 9.63 -18.07
CA GLU A 139 2.11 8.55 -18.70
C GLU A 139 2.87 7.70 -17.67
N LYS A 140 3.54 8.36 -16.72
CA LYS A 140 4.28 7.69 -15.65
C LYS A 140 3.35 6.80 -14.82
N ALA A 141 2.18 7.30 -14.42
CA ALA A 141 1.18 6.55 -13.68
C ALA A 141 0.67 5.33 -14.48
N LEU A 142 0.36 5.52 -15.77
CA LEU A 142 -0.07 4.44 -16.67
C LEU A 142 0.99 3.36 -16.86
N ARG A 143 2.27 3.74 -17.00
CA ARG A 143 3.38 2.78 -17.10
C ARG A 143 3.58 2.00 -15.80
N ALA A 144 3.50 2.66 -14.66
CA ALA A 144 3.58 2.02 -13.35
C ALA A 144 2.43 1.02 -13.16
N GLY A 145 1.19 1.44 -13.45
CA GLY A 145 0.01 0.58 -13.41
C GLY A 145 0.11 -0.61 -14.36
N GLY A 146 0.56 -0.41 -15.60
CA GLY A 146 0.77 -1.50 -16.55
C GLY A 146 1.89 -2.47 -16.17
N LYS A 147 2.91 -2.02 -15.40
CA LYS A 147 3.93 -2.90 -14.84
C LYS A 147 3.37 -3.74 -13.69
N ALA A 148 2.53 -3.15 -12.84
CA ALA A 148 1.85 -3.85 -11.75
C ALA A 148 0.77 -4.82 -12.25
N HIS A 149 0.11 -4.50 -13.36
CA HIS A 149 -1.03 -5.23 -13.92
C HIS A 149 -0.79 -5.57 -15.40
N PRO A 150 0.19 -6.45 -15.71
CA PRO A 150 0.67 -6.66 -17.07
C PRO A 150 -0.35 -7.24 -18.05
N LYS A 151 -1.41 -7.88 -17.55
CA LYS A 151 -2.50 -8.46 -18.35
C LYS A 151 -3.63 -7.48 -18.65
N VAL A 152 -3.64 -6.29 -18.05
CA VAL A 152 -4.73 -5.33 -18.23
C VAL A 152 -4.50 -4.50 -19.49
N TYR A 153 -5.31 -4.75 -20.52
CA TYR A 153 -5.20 -4.07 -21.81
C TYR A 153 -5.52 -2.57 -21.77
N TRP A 154 -6.20 -2.07 -20.72
CA TRP A 154 -6.53 -0.64 -20.60
C TRP A 154 -5.30 0.27 -20.49
N PHE A 155 -4.22 -0.17 -19.83
CA PHE A 155 -2.99 0.62 -19.72
C PHE A 155 -2.35 0.91 -21.09
N PRO A 156 -2.08 -0.09 -21.96
CA PRO A 156 -1.56 0.19 -23.29
C PRO A 156 -2.55 0.98 -24.16
N ILE A 157 -3.87 0.80 -24.04
CA ILE A 157 -4.84 1.67 -24.77
C ILE A 157 -4.65 3.14 -24.39
N ARG A 158 -4.59 3.44 -23.09
CA ARG A 158 -4.42 4.82 -22.61
C ARG A 158 -3.08 5.42 -23.03
N LEU A 159 -2.00 4.63 -22.95
CA LEU A 159 -0.68 5.05 -23.44
C LEU A 159 -0.68 5.31 -24.95
N ALA A 160 -1.36 4.47 -25.73
CA ALA A 160 -1.50 4.67 -27.18
C ALA A 160 -2.19 6.00 -27.50
N ARG A 161 -3.32 6.29 -26.83
CA ARG A 161 -4.06 7.55 -27.01
C ARG A 161 -3.19 8.76 -26.68
N LEU A 162 -2.57 8.78 -25.50
CA LEU A 162 -1.74 9.89 -25.04
C LEU A 162 -0.51 10.11 -25.96
N THR A 163 0.10 9.03 -26.45
CA THR A 163 1.21 9.08 -27.40
C THR A 163 0.76 9.58 -28.78
N HIS A 164 -0.45 9.21 -29.22
CA HIS A 164 -1.03 9.66 -30.47
C HIS A 164 -1.38 11.16 -30.42
N GLU A 165 -1.96 11.64 -29.32
CA GLU A 165 -2.27 13.07 -29.09
C GLU A 165 -1.02 13.95 -29.13
N ARG A 166 0.14 13.42 -28.70
CA ARG A 166 1.45 14.07 -28.81
C ARG A 166 2.09 13.98 -30.20
N GLY A 167 1.40 13.43 -31.19
CA GLY A 167 1.88 13.33 -32.58
C GLY A 167 2.80 12.14 -32.87
N ALA A 168 3.14 11.32 -31.87
CA ALA A 168 4.05 10.18 -32.03
C ALA A 168 3.32 8.92 -32.55
N LYS A 169 2.70 9.02 -33.74
CA LYS A 169 1.81 7.99 -34.33
C LYS A 169 2.45 6.60 -34.43
N ARG A 170 3.74 6.52 -34.78
CA ARG A 170 4.46 5.23 -34.86
C ARG A 170 4.60 4.56 -33.49
N ALA A 171 4.90 5.33 -32.45
CA ALA A 171 5.01 4.82 -31.08
C ALA A 171 3.63 4.43 -30.52
N ALA A 172 2.59 5.21 -30.81
CA ALA A 172 1.22 4.88 -30.44
C ALA A 172 0.76 3.52 -30.98
N ARG A 173 1.15 3.19 -32.23
CA ARG A 173 0.81 1.90 -32.86
C ARG A 173 1.34 0.70 -32.07
N GLN A 174 2.55 0.78 -31.54
CA GLN A 174 3.12 -0.30 -30.72
C GLN A 174 2.27 -0.58 -29.47
N PHE A 175 1.72 0.47 -28.86
CA PHE A 175 0.82 0.32 -27.73
C PHE A 175 -0.55 -0.24 -28.11
N PHE A 176 -1.12 0.17 -29.26
CA PHE A 176 -2.34 -0.43 -29.78
C PHE A 176 -2.16 -1.92 -30.08
N ASP A 177 -1.07 -2.31 -30.73
CA ASP A 177 -0.76 -3.72 -31.03
C ASP A 177 -0.64 -4.54 -29.74
N LYS A 178 0.00 -3.97 -28.70
CA LYS A 178 0.09 -4.60 -27.38
C LYS A 178 -1.29 -4.74 -26.71
N ALA A 179 -2.12 -3.70 -26.76
CA ALA A 179 -3.47 -3.75 -26.21
C ALA A 179 -4.34 -4.81 -26.92
N HIS A 180 -4.25 -4.90 -28.24
CA HIS A 180 -4.99 -5.88 -29.03
C HIS A 180 -4.60 -7.31 -28.65
N LYS A 181 -3.30 -7.60 -28.53
CA LYS A 181 -2.81 -8.92 -28.07
C LYS A 181 -3.39 -9.30 -26.71
N LEU A 182 -3.38 -8.37 -25.75
CA LEU A 182 -3.92 -8.61 -24.40
C LEU A 182 -5.45 -8.75 -24.37
N ALA A 183 -6.16 -8.17 -25.33
CA ALA A 183 -7.63 -8.25 -25.41
C ALA A 183 -8.11 -9.55 -26.09
N VAL A 184 -7.29 -10.12 -26.99
CA VAL A 184 -7.62 -11.34 -27.75
C VAL A 184 -7.12 -12.60 -27.02
N ASP A 185 -6.01 -12.52 -26.28
CA ASP A 185 -5.48 -13.60 -25.42
C ASP A 185 -5.42 -13.14 -23.93
N PRO A 186 -6.55 -13.17 -23.20
CA PRO A 186 -6.63 -12.68 -21.81
C PRO A 186 -5.88 -13.53 -20.76
#